data_AF-A0A084SN35-F1
#
_entry.id   AF-A0A084SN35-F1
#
_cell.length_a   1.000
_cell.length_b   1.000
_cell.length_c   1.000
_cell.angle_alpha   90.00
_cell.angle_beta   90.00
_cell.angle_gamma   90.00
#
_symmetry.space_group_name_H-M   'P 1'
#
loop_
_entity.id
_entity.type
_entity.pdbx_description
1 polymer ?
#
loop_
_entity_poly.entity_id
_entity_poly.type
_entity_poly.pdbx_seq_one_letter_code
_entity_poly.pdbx_strand_id
1 'polypeptide(L)'
;MELSGSEKERLQEVLLSAFPSIINLEQMVMHKCSRPLDEFTSGALKHRAFELIKTSEAEGWTAELVAGAYAANPGNTKLSHFHQWYQASVQRSVPGPMLERIVSRAKGFLNPAIWRNKLEEVEARVCRIERASGDAIGTGFLISRDVVLTNYHVIAPEQLGQIQVRFDHKLLPGQKDPLNPGKTSRVTQCIAQSPYSSVDLSYPRQGVPTSTELDYALLQVEGAPGDEVLNGRARGWFELPSQPHSFEADSLVVIVQHPQGQPMKVAFDTFLGGNANRTRITYRTNTEPGSSGSPCFDESLNLVALHHSGDPRMHLPADFNEGIPASTIRESLSQDVRKLLGWT
;
A
#
# COMPACT_ATOMS: atom_id res chain seq x y z
N MET A 1 28.04 13.39 1.72
CA MET A 1 27.76 14.69 2.39
C MET A 1 28.85 15.62 1.96
N GLU A 2 28.50 16.75 1.34
CA GLU A 2 29.45 17.84 1.11
C GLU A 2 29.57 18.64 2.40
N LEU A 3 30.80 18.92 2.82
CA LEU A 3 31.07 19.74 4.00
C LEU A 3 30.96 21.22 3.59
N SER A 4 30.38 22.06 4.44
CA SER A 4 30.47 23.52 4.28
C SER A 4 31.92 23.99 4.39
N GLY A 5 32.22 25.21 3.93
CA GLY A 5 33.57 25.79 4.02
C GLY A 5 34.13 25.77 5.45
N SER A 6 33.34 26.17 6.44
CA SER A 6 33.72 26.13 7.86
C SER A 6 33.95 24.72 8.41
N GLU A 7 33.24 23.72 7.88
CA GLU A 7 33.41 22.33 8.31
C GLU A 7 34.65 21.68 7.68
N LYS A 8 35.01 22.09 6.45
CA LYS A 8 36.28 21.69 5.81
C LYS A 8 37.47 22.27 6.54
N GLU A 9 37.41 23.54 6.93
CA GLU A 9 38.44 24.17 7.76
C GLU A 9 38.60 23.42 9.09
N ARG A 10 37.48 23.10 9.75
CA ARG A 10 37.50 22.33 10.99
C ARG A 10 38.06 20.92 10.81
N LEU A 11 37.71 20.22 9.73
CA LEU A 11 38.28 18.91 9.42
C LEU A 11 39.79 19.01 9.16
N GLN A 12 40.23 20.05 8.44
CA GLN A 12 41.64 20.29 8.18
C GLN A 12 42.42 20.50 9.47
N GLU A 13 41.93 21.34 10.39
CA GLU A 13 42.54 21.56 11.71
C GLU A 13 42.64 20.27 12.53
N VAL A 14 41.58 19.46 12.49
CA VAL A 14 41.52 18.17 13.18
C VAL A 14 42.54 17.19 12.61
N LEU A 15 42.65 17.08 11.28
CA LEU A 15 43.64 16.22 10.62
C LEU A 15 45.07 16.66 10.94
N LEU A 16 45.34 17.97 10.91
CA LEU A 16 46.67 18.51 11.25
C LEU A 16 47.02 18.28 12.72
N SER A 17 46.03 18.32 13.62
CA SER A 17 46.21 18.02 15.03
C SER A 17 46.42 16.52 15.30
N ALA A 18 45.80 15.64 14.51
CA ALA A 18 45.88 14.19 14.69
C ALA A 18 47.09 13.56 13.98
N PHE A 19 47.56 14.18 12.89
CA PHE A 19 48.65 13.71 12.03
C PHE A 19 49.62 14.86 11.75
N PRO A 20 50.53 15.19 12.70
CA PRO A 20 51.37 16.39 12.63
C PRO A 20 52.56 16.29 11.65
N SER A 21 52.63 15.24 10.83
CA SER A 21 53.67 15.05 9.81
C SER A 21 53.07 14.48 8.53
N ILE A 22 53.72 14.73 7.39
CA ILE A 22 53.31 14.19 6.07
C ILE A 22 53.26 12.66 6.14
N ILE A 23 54.27 12.04 6.73
CA ILE A 23 54.38 10.58 6.88
C ILE A 23 53.18 10.01 7.66
N ASN A 24 52.78 10.64 8.78
CA ASN A 24 51.67 10.15 9.59
C ASN A 24 50.33 10.28 8.86
N LEU A 25 50.14 11.38 8.11
CA LEU A 25 48.94 11.58 7.31
C LEU A 25 48.89 10.58 6.15
N GLU A 26 50.01 10.36 5.47
CA GLU A 26 50.15 9.41 4.37
C GLU A 26 49.88 7.97 4.82
N GLN A 27 50.47 7.55 5.93
CA GLN A 27 50.21 6.22 6.50
C GLN A 27 48.73 6.02 6.85
N MET A 28 48.07 7.05 7.41
CA MET A 28 46.65 6.98 7.70
C MET A 28 45.83 6.80 6.41
N VAL A 29 46.05 7.64 5.39
CA VAL A 29 45.29 7.57 4.14
C VAL A 29 45.56 6.26 3.40
N MET A 30 46.81 5.81 3.37
CA MET A 30 47.19 4.53 2.75
C MET A 30 46.54 3.34 3.46
N HIS A 31 46.67 3.25 4.79
CA HIS A 31 46.22 2.06 5.52
C HIS A 31 44.74 2.04 5.84
N LYS A 32 44.08 3.20 5.92
CA LYS A 32 42.67 3.31 6.31
C LYS A 32 41.74 3.69 5.16
N CYS A 33 42.26 4.38 4.15
CA CYS A 33 41.50 4.77 2.97
C CYS A 33 41.98 4.08 1.69
N SER A 34 42.99 3.20 1.77
CA SER A 34 43.54 2.44 0.64
C SER A 34 43.98 3.32 -0.55
N ARG A 35 44.51 4.51 -0.26
CA ARG A 35 44.86 5.53 -1.27
C ARG A 35 46.25 6.13 -1.02
N PRO A 36 47.11 6.29 -2.03
CA PRO A 36 48.41 6.93 -1.85
C PRO A 36 48.26 8.45 -1.85
N LEU A 37 48.62 9.10 -0.74
CA LEU A 37 48.43 10.56 -0.57
C LEU A 37 49.17 11.39 -1.65
N ASP A 38 50.31 10.88 -2.14
CA ASP A 38 51.14 11.54 -3.15
C ASP A 38 50.57 11.51 -4.57
N GLU A 39 49.59 10.64 -4.87
CA GLU A 39 49.00 10.58 -6.21
C GLU A 39 48.15 11.81 -6.55
N PHE A 40 47.63 12.51 -5.54
CA PHE A 40 46.68 13.60 -5.72
C PHE A 40 46.96 14.82 -4.83
N THR A 41 48.03 14.82 -4.03
CA THR A 41 48.45 15.98 -3.23
C THR A 41 49.94 16.26 -3.36
N SER A 42 50.34 17.51 -3.21
CA SER A 42 51.76 17.91 -3.19
C SER A 42 52.00 19.07 -2.21
N GLY A 43 53.28 19.36 -1.92
CA GLY A 43 53.66 20.51 -1.09
C GLY A 43 53.56 20.28 0.42
N ALA A 44 53.35 21.37 1.17
CA ALA A 44 53.37 21.38 2.64
C ALA A 44 52.17 20.63 3.25
N LEU A 45 52.34 20.09 4.47
CA LEU A 45 51.33 19.30 5.18
C LEU A 45 49.94 19.97 5.21
N LYS A 46 49.89 21.27 5.49
CA LYS A 46 48.62 22.04 5.49
C LYS A 46 47.94 22.01 4.13
N HIS A 47 48.69 22.19 3.05
CA HIS A 47 48.15 22.17 1.69
C HIS A 47 47.71 20.76 1.28
N ARG A 48 48.49 19.73 1.64
CA ARG A 48 48.13 18.32 1.41
C ARG A 48 46.84 17.93 2.14
N ALA A 49 46.66 18.35 3.39
CA ALA A 49 45.42 18.12 4.13
C ALA A 49 44.21 18.81 3.47
N PHE A 50 44.41 20.01 2.89
CA PHE A 50 43.37 20.71 2.14
C PHE A 50 42.98 19.97 0.86
N GLU A 51 43.97 19.61 0.02
CA GLU A 51 43.70 18.87 -1.22
C GLU A 51 43.13 17.48 -0.93
N LEU A 52 43.58 16.81 0.12
CA LEU A 52 42.99 15.53 0.58
C LEU A 52 41.49 15.65 0.86
N ILE A 53 41.06 16.68 1.60
CA ILE A 53 39.64 16.90 1.90
C ILE A 53 38.87 17.17 0.61
N LYS A 54 39.39 18.05 -0.25
CA LYS A 54 38.80 18.41 -1.53
C LYS A 54 38.64 17.21 -2.46
N THR A 55 39.68 16.38 -2.61
CA THR A 55 39.65 15.15 -3.39
C THR A 55 38.66 14.15 -2.80
N SER A 56 38.66 13.98 -1.47
CA SER A 56 37.72 13.05 -0.81
C SER A 56 36.26 13.42 -1.03
N GLU A 57 35.95 14.71 -1.15
CA GLU A 57 34.61 15.19 -1.42
C GLU A 57 34.27 15.02 -2.90
N ALA A 58 35.17 15.42 -3.81
CA ALA A 58 34.98 15.30 -5.25
C ALA A 58 34.77 13.84 -5.69
N GLU A 59 35.42 12.89 -5.02
CA GLU A 59 35.33 11.46 -5.30
C GLU A 59 34.36 10.71 -4.37
N GLY A 60 33.70 11.41 -3.43
CA GLY A 60 32.62 10.85 -2.61
C GLY A 60 33.02 9.93 -1.45
N TRP A 61 34.28 9.97 -0.98
CA TRP A 61 34.78 9.11 0.10
C TRP A 61 35.15 9.86 1.39
N THR A 62 34.68 11.09 1.61
CA THR A 62 34.89 11.85 2.86
C THR A 62 34.49 11.09 4.12
N ALA A 63 33.46 10.22 4.06
CA ALA A 63 33.07 9.39 5.19
C ALA A 63 34.13 8.34 5.57
N GLU A 64 34.79 7.74 4.57
CA GLU A 64 35.91 6.82 4.77
C GLU A 64 37.11 7.57 5.34
N LEU A 65 37.38 8.79 4.89
CA LEU A 65 38.44 9.65 5.43
C LEU A 65 38.24 9.93 6.93
N VAL A 66 37.03 10.35 7.33
CA VAL A 66 36.73 10.69 8.73
C VAL A 66 36.76 9.45 9.63
N ALA A 67 36.18 8.32 9.19
CA ALA A 67 36.19 7.07 9.93
C ALA A 67 37.62 6.48 10.02
N GLY A 68 38.37 6.53 8.92
CA GLY A 68 39.75 6.06 8.84
C GLY A 68 40.70 6.86 9.73
N ALA A 69 40.58 8.19 9.70
CA ALA A 69 41.31 9.07 10.60
C ALA A 69 41.03 8.72 12.08
N TYR A 70 39.76 8.60 12.46
CA TYR A 70 39.38 8.23 13.83
C TYR A 70 39.93 6.86 14.23
N ALA A 71 39.85 5.86 13.35
CA ALA A 71 40.38 4.53 13.61
C ALA A 71 41.92 4.49 13.73
N ALA A 72 42.63 5.41 13.07
CA ALA A 72 44.08 5.52 13.18
C ALA A 72 44.55 6.27 14.43
N ASN A 73 43.75 7.19 14.96
CA ASN A 73 44.10 7.96 16.16
C ASN A 73 42.88 8.24 17.06
N PRO A 74 42.29 7.21 17.68
CA PRO A 74 41.08 7.37 18.49
C PRO A 74 41.31 8.18 19.79
N GLY A 75 42.57 8.31 20.22
CA GLY A 75 42.96 9.08 21.40
C GLY A 75 43.01 10.60 21.18
N ASN A 76 42.92 11.09 19.93
CA ASN A 76 42.87 12.53 19.66
C ASN A 76 41.45 13.08 19.94
N THR A 77 41.33 13.93 20.97
CA THR A 77 40.03 14.46 21.44
C THR A 77 39.33 15.34 20.40
N LYS A 78 40.07 16.15 19.64
CA LYS A 78 39.51 16.98 18.57
C LYS A 78 38.91 16.12 17.45
N LEU A 79 39.60 15.04 17.08
CA LEU A 79 39.15 14.08 16.09
C LEU A 79 37.96 13.25 16.57
N SER A 80 37.96 12.83 17.84
CA SER A 80 36.82 12.13 18.45
C SER A 80 35.56 13.00 18.44
N HIS A 81 35.66 14.27 18.87
CA HIS A 81 34.54 15.21 18.83
C HIS A 81 34.06 15.49 17.40
N PHE A 82 34.98 15.65 16.45
CA PHE A 82 34.63 15.85 15.05
C PHE A 82 33.96 14.60 14.46
N HIS A 83 34.47 13.40 14.73
CA HIS A 83 33.89 12.14 14.27
C HIS A 83 32.48 11.93 14.82
N GLN A 84 32.26 12.20 16.11
CA GLN A 84 30.92 12.10 16.72
C GLN A 84 29.94 13.11 16.11
N TRP A 85 30.38 14.36 15.92
CA TRP A 85 29.59 15.39 15.24
C TRP A 85 29.30 15.01 13.77
N TYR A 86 30.30 14.50 13.06
CA TYR A 86 30.19 14.08 11.66
C TYR A 86 29.23 12.91 11.51
N GLN A 87 29.26 11.90 12.39
CA GLN A 87 28.28 10.81 12.40
C GLN A 87 26.86 11.32 12.67
N ALA A 88 26.68 12.25 13.62
CA ALA A 88 25.38 12.86 13.92
C ALA A 88 24.86 13.75 12.77
N SER A 89 25.77 14.31 11.95
CA SER A 89 25.45 15.22 10.84
C SER A 89 25.21 14.45 9.53
N VAL A 90 26.00 13.41 9.24
CA VAL A 90 25.81 12.50 8.08
C VAL A 90 24.48 11.76 8.19
N GLN A 91 23.99 11.52 9.41
CA GLN A 91 22.61 11.06 9.64
C GLN A 91 21.52 12.09 9.28
N ARG A 92 21.87 13.33 8.89
CA ARG A 92 20.91 14.43 8.67
C ARG A 92 21.03 15.22 7.35
N SER A 93 22.05 15.06 6.52
CA SER A 93 22.16 15.92 5.31
C SER A 93 21.82 15.22 4.00
N VAL A 94 20.60 15.46 3.56
CA VAL A 94 20.16 15.29 2.17
C VAL A 94 20.22 16.69 1.50
N PRO A 95 20.85 16.86 0.32
CA PRO A 95 20.88 18.15 -0.37
C PRO A 95 19.46 18.74 -0.55
N GLY A 96 19.29 20.05 -0.43
CA GLY A 96 17.98 20.72 -0.51
C GLY A 96 17.10 20.36 -1.72
N PRO A 97 17.64 20.15 -2.93
CA PRO A 97 16.89 19.65 -4.09
C PRO A 97 16.65 18.12 -4.10
N MET A 98 17.27 17.37 -3.19
CA MET A 98 17.18 15.91 -3.04
C MET A 98 16.37 15.49 -1.81
N LEU A 99 15.78 16.43 -1.06
CA LEU A 99 14.95 16.13 0.11
C LEU A 99 13.80 15.18 -0.25
N GLU A 100 13.22 15.38 -1.43
CA GLU A 100 12.23 14.49 -2.01
C GLU A 100 12.92 13.47 -2.92
N ARG A 101 12.79 12.19 -2.58
CA ARG A 101 13.27 11.08 -3.40
C ARG A 101 12.10 10.20 -3.78
N ILE A 102 12.10 9.72 -5.01
CA ILE A 102 11.21 8.62 -5.40
C ILE A 102 11.70 7.37 -4.63
N VAL A 103 10.94 6.98 -3.60
CA VAL A 103 11.21 5.78 -2.78
C VAL A 103 10.86 4.51 -3.56
N SER A 104 9.86 4.57 -4.44
CA SER A 104 9.52 3.53 -5.41
C SER A 104 9.12 4.17 -6.74
N ARG A 105 9.88 3.88 -7.82
CA ARG A 105 9.52 4.35 -9.18
C ARG A 105 8.25 3.70 -9.71
N ALA A 106 7.89 2.53 -9.19
CA ALA A 106 6.65 1.84 -9.54
C ALA A 106 5.42 2.54 -8.92
N LYS A 107 5.57 3.13 -7.72
CA LYS A 107 4.53 3.91 -7.03
C LYS A 107 4.64 5.38 -7.42
N GLY A 108 4.13 5.72 -8.60
CA GLY A 108 4.16 7.06 -9.17
C GLY A 108 3.27 8.08 -8.41
N PHE A 109 3.31 9.34 -8.84
CA PHE A 109 2.42 10.37 -8.31
C PHE A 109 1.03 10.27 -8.93
N LEU A 110 -0.01 10.36 -8.09
CA LEU A 110 -1.40 10.37 -8.54
C LEU A 110 -1.85 11.82 -8.76
N ASN A 111 -2.53 12.08 -9.87
CA ASN A 111 -3.18 13.37 -10.09
C ASN A 111 -4.42 13.46 -9.18
N PRO A 112 -4.53 14.47 -8.29
CA PRO A 112 -5.63 14.54 -7.34
C PRO A 112 -7.02 14.65 -7.99
N ALA A 113 -7.13 15.31 -9.14
CA ALA A 113 -8.41 15.43 -9.85
C ALA A 113 -8.83 14.09 -10.47
N ILE A 114 -7.88 13.38 -11.11
CA ILE A 114 -8.14 12.05 -11.67
C ILE A 114 -8.52 11.06 -10.56
N TRP A 115 -7.78 11.06 -9.46
CA TRP A 115 -8.02 10.16 -8.34
C TRP A 115 -9.37 10.43 -7.67
N ARG A 116 -9.73 11.70 -7.46
CA ARG A 116 -11.04 12.09 -6.90
C ARG A 116 -12.19 11.69 -7.81
N ASN A 117 -12.05 11.86 -9.12
CA ASN A 117 -13.06 11.44 -10.09
C ASN A 117 -13.22 9.90 -10.09
N LYS A 118 -12.12 9.15 -9.99
CA LYS A 118 -12.18 7.69 -9.80
C LYS A 118 -12.87 7.31 -8.50
N LEU A 119 -12.63 8.02 -7.40
CA LEU A 119 -13.31 7.75 -6.14
C LEU A 119 -14.82 7.99 -6.27
N GLU A 120 -15.26 9.05 -6.95
CA GLU A 120 -16.68 9.28 -7.22
C GLU A 120 -17.30 8.13 -8.03
N GLU A 121 -16.59 7.61 -9.03
CA GLU A 121 -17.01 6.40 -9.76
C GLU A 121 -17.10 5.17 -8.85
N VAL A 122 -16.14 5.00 -7.94
CA VAL A 122 -16.12 3.89 -6.99
C VAL A 122 -17.33 3.97 -6.05
N GLU A 123 -17.58 5.13 -5.45
CA GLU A 123 -18.73 5.36 -4.58
C GLU A 123 -20.06 5.04 -5.29
N ALA A 124 -20.17 5.36 -6.58
CA ALA A 124 -21.36 5.07 -7.36
C ALA A 124 -21.54 3.57 -7.62
N ARG A 125 -20.48 2.77 -7.64
CA ARG A 125 -20.55 1.33 -8.01
C ARG A 125 -20.69 0.41 -6.80
N VAL A 126 -20.41 0.90 -5.60
CA VAL A 126 -20.53 0.17 -4.33
C VAL A 126 -21.95 0.33 -3.76
N CYS A 127 -22.48 -0.76 -3.22
CA CYS A 127 -23.81 -0.82 -2.63
C CYS A 127 -23.80 -1.57 -1.29
N ARG A 128 -24.80 -1.28 -0.48
CA ARG A 128 -25.13 -2.05 0.73
C ARG A 128 -26.04 -3.21 0.35
N ILE A 129 -25.74 -4.41 0.83
CA ILE A 129 -26.63 -5.56 0.73
C ILE A 129 -27.57 -5.55 1.93
N GLU A 130 -28.87 -5.69 1.67
CA GLU A 130 -29.92 -5.59 2.67
C GLU A 130 -30.93 -6.72 2.53
N ARG A 131 -31.53 -7.09 3.66
CA ARG A 131 -32.82 -7.77 3.63
C ARG A 131 -33.91 -6.81 3.15
N ALA A 132 -35.02 -7.34 2.65
CA ALA A 132 -36.17 -6.56 2.23
C ALA A 132 -36.79 -5.73 3.38
N SER A 133 -36.52 -6.10 4.63
CA SER A 133 -36.83 -5.30 5.83
C SER A 133 -36.02 -4.01 5.95
N GLY A 134 -34.91 -3.88 5.21
CA GLY A 134 -33.94 -2.79 5.28
C GLY A 134 -32.72 -3.09 6.16
N ASP A 135 -32.69 -4.25 6.83
CA ASP A 135 -31.55 -4.66 7.65
C ASP A 135 -30.32 -4.90 6.78
N ALA A 136 -29.23 -4.19 7.08
CA ALA A 136 -27.97 -4.36 6.38
C ALA A 136 -27.32 -5.70 6.76
N ILE A 137 -26.87 -6.45 5.75
CA ILE A 137 -26.23 -7.77 5.92
C ILE A 137 -24.84 -7.85 5.29
N GLY A 138 -24.46 -6.89 4.44
CA GLY A 138 -23.14 -6.85 3.83
C GLY A 138 -22.94 -5.67 2.89
N THR A 139 -21.86 -5.75 2.12
CA THR A 139 -21.50 -4.82 1.04
C THR A 139 -21.39 -5.60 -0.27
N GLY A 140 -21.62 -4.95 -1.39
CA GLY A 140 -21.34 -5.50 -2.71
C GLY A 140 -21.05 -4.39 -3.71
N PHE A 141 -20.72 -4.75 -4.95
CA PHE A 141 -20.44 -3.78 -6.00
C PHE A 141 -20.76 -4.31 -7.39
N LEU A 142 -21.05 -3.40 -8.32
CA LEU A 142 -21.38 -3.76 -9.70
C LEU A 142 -20.16 -4.26 -10.46
N ILE A 143 -20.33 -5.39 -11.15
CA ILE A 143 -19.36 -5.94 -12.10
C ILE A 143 -19.88 -6.10 -13.54
N SER A 144 -21.15 -5.76 -13.74
CA SER A 144 -21.83 -5.61 -15.03
C SER A 144 -22.95 -4.57 -14.85
N ARG A 145 -23.70 -4.29 -15.91
CA ARG A 145 -24.83 -3.35 -15.91
C ARG A 145 -25.89 -3.67 -14.84
N ASP A 146 -26.07 -4.94 -14.49
CA ASP A 146 -27.11 -5.47 -13.61
C ASP A 146 -26.62 -6.62 -12.70
N VAL A 147 -25.30 -6.82 -12.57
CA VAL A 147 -24.72 -7.88 -11.72
C VAL A 147 -23.87 -7.30 -10.62
N VAL A 148 -24.18 -7.65 -9.37
CA VAL A 148 -23.47 -7.29 -8.16
C VAL A 148 -22.63 -8.48 -7.67
N LEU A 149 -21.37 -8.24 -7.32
CA LEU A 149 -20.50 -9.17 -6.61
C LEU A 149 -20.54 -8.89 -5.11
N THR A 150 -20.71 -9.93 -4.30
CA THR A 150 -20.60 -9.92 -2.83
C THR A 150 -20.08 -11.28 -2.35
N ASN A 151 -20.02 -11.53 -1.03
CA ASN A 151 -19.67 -12.84 -0.51
C ASN A 151 -20.83 -13.83 -0.51
N TYR A 152 -20.48 -15.11 -0.64
CA TYR A 152 -21.46 -16.19 -0.49
C TYR A 152 -22.04 -16.23 0.92
N HIS A 153 -21.21 -16.11 1.96
CA HIS A 153 -21.69 -16.17 3.35
C HIS A 153 -22.66 -15.03 3.72
N VAL A 154 -22.63 -13.90 3.00
CA VAL A 154 -23.59 -12.79 3.20
C VAL A 154 -24.99 -13.21 2.80
N ILE A 155 -25.12 -14.02 1.74
CA ILE A 155 -26.42 -14.38 1.15
C ILE A 155 -26.87 -15.81 1.46
N ALA A 156 -25.95 -16.70 1.85
CA ALA A 156 -26.25 -18.10 2.14
C ALA A 156 -27.31 -18.34 3.23
N PRO A 157 -27.39 -17.51 4.31
CA PRO A 157 -28.44 -17.63 5.33
C PRO A 157 -29.81 -17.11 4.87
N GLU A 158 -29.86 -16.38 3.75
CA GLU A 158 -31.03 -15.61 3.33
C GLU A 158 -31.81 -16.28 2.19
N GLN A 159 -33.09 -15.96 2.07
CA GLN A 159 -33.86 -16.30 0.87
C GLN A 159 -33.60 -15.24 -0.21
N LEU A 160 -33.14 -15.62 -1.41
CA LEU A 160 -32.78 -14.68 -2.48
C LEU A 160 -33.84 -13.60 -2.75
N GLY A 161 -35.12 -13.96 -2.77
CA GLY A 161 -36.22 -13.01 -3.00
C GLY A 161 -36.45 -12.00 -1.87
N GLN A 162 -35.78 -12.16 -0.73
CA GLN A 162 -35.76 -11.22 0.39
C GLN A 162 -34.50 -10.36 0.39
N ILE A 163 -33.65 -10.43 -0.63
CA ILE A 163 -32.42 -9.64 -0.71
C ILE A 163 -32.62 -8.47 -1.68
N GLN A 164 -32.14 -7.31 -1.28
CA GLN A 164 -32.03 -6.12 -2.13
C GLN A 164 -30.64 -5.50 -1.98
N VAL A 165 -30.27 -4.70 -2.97
CA VAL A 165 -29.05 -3.87 -2.90
C VAL A 165 -29.46 -2.41 -2.86
N ARG A 166 -28.72 -1.60 -2.10
CA ARG A 166 -28.93 -0.15 -2.00
C ARG A 166 -27.68 0.60 -2.44
N PHE A 167 -27.81 1.34 -3.52
CA PHE A 167 -26.78 2.26 -3.99
C PHE A 167 -26.91 3.63 -3.33
N ASP A 168 -25.81 4.39 -3.34
CA ASP A 168 -25.77 5.81 -2.94
C ASP A 168 -26.12 6.08 -1.46
N HIS A 169 -26.04 5.05 -0.60
CA HIS A 169 -26.23 5.19 0.84
C HIS A 169 -24.98 5.79 1.50
N LYS A 170 -24.83 7.12 1.43
CA LYS A 170 -23.67 7.87 1.94
C LYS A 170 -24.06 9.17 2.65
N LEU A 171 -23.18 9.65 3.54
CA LEU A 171 -23.33 10.95 4.18
C LEU A 171 -22.70 12.04 3.31
N LEU A 172 -23.39 13.17 3.18
CA LEU A 172 -22.82 14.36 2.55
C LEU A 172 -22.09 15.22 3.61
N PRO A 173 -21.10 16.04 3.20
CA PRO A 173 -20.38 16.91 4.11
C PRO A 173 -21.31 17.76 4.99
N GLY A 174 -21.06 17.78 6.29
CA GLY A 174 -21.83 18.57 7.27
C GLY A 174 -23.17 17.98 7.68
N GLN A 175 -23.53 16.77 7.23
CA GLN A 175 -24.77 16.10 7.60
C GLN A 175 -24.55 14.99 8.62
N LYS A 176 -25.52 14.84 9.53
CA LYS A 176 -25.55 13.75 10.52
C LYS A 176 -26.35 12.54 10.04
N ASP A 177 -27.29 12.76 9.15
CA ASP A 177 -28.17 11.74 8.57
C ASP A 177 -28.08 11.78 7.03
N PRO A 178 -28.19 10.62 6.34
CA PRO A 178 -28.17 10.58 4.89
C PRO A 178 -29.44 11.25 4.33
N LEU A 179 -29.30 12.41 3.70
CA LEU A 179 -30.44 13.08 3.03
C LEU A 179 -31.02 12.29 1.87
N ASN A 180 -30.20 11.47 1.22
CA ASN A 180 -30.64 10.53 0.19
C ASN A 180 -30.63 9.12 0.80
N PRO A 181 -31.79 8.45 0.96
CA PRO A 181 -31.82 7.09 1.47
C PRO A 181 -31.16 6.10 0.50
N GLY A 182 -30.75 6.52 -0.70
CA GLY A 182 -30.19 5.66 -1.72
C GLY A 182 -31.28 4.99 -2.57
N LYS A 183 -30.87 4.33 -3.65
CA LYS A 183 -31.79 3.62 -4.56
C LYS A 183 -31.67 2.11 -4.36
N THR A 184 -32.80 1.42 -4.25
CA THR A 184 -32.83 -0.04 -4.11
C THR A 184 -33.12 -0.76 -5.41
N SER A 185 -32.48 -1.92 -5.60
CA SER A 185 -32.83 -2.92 -6.62
C SER A 185 -32.94 -4.29 -5.96
N ARG A 186 -34.01 -5.03 -6.26
CA ARG A 186 -34.18 -6.40 -5.73
C ARG A 186 -33.25 -7.36 -6.45
N VAL A 187 -32.77 -8.38 -5.73
CA VAL A 187 -32.03 -9.49 -6.33
C VAL A 187 -33.02 -10.43 -7.03
N THR A 188 -32.76 -10.76 -8.29
CA THR A 188 -33.61 -11.65 -9.09
C THR A 188 -33.04 -13.06 -9.17
N GLN A 189 -31.72 -13.18 -9.23
CA GLN A 189 -31.05 -14.47 -9.40
C GLN A 189 -29.61 -14.44 -8.84
N CYS A 190 -29.13 -15.59 -8.34
CA CYS A 190 -27.69 -15.83 -8.16
C CYS A 190 -27.17 -16.60 -9.39
N ILE A 191 -26.34 -15.96 -10.20
CA ILE A 191 -25.89 -16.52 -11.50
C ILE A 191 -24.59 -17.32 -11.38
N ALA A 192 -23.81 -17.11 -10.33
CA ALA A 192 -22.65 -17.92 -9.97
C ALA A 192 -22.31 -17.73 -8.49
N GLN A 193 -21.75 -18.75 -7.85
CA GLN A 193 -21.32 -18.67 -6.46
C GLN A 193 -20.23 -19.70 -6.16
N SER A 194 -19.49 -19.44 -5.08
CA SER A 194 -18.51 -20.36 -4.51
C SER A 194 -18.56 -20.26 -2.98
N PRO A 195 -18.64 -21.38 -2.24
CA PRO A 195 -18.70 -21.36 -0.78
C PRO A 195 -17.41 -20.84 -0.15
N TYR A 196 -17.45 -20.48 1.13
CA TYR A 196 -16.23 -20.25 1.92
C TYR A 196 -15.59 -21.58 2.33
N SER A 197 -14.30 -21.55 2.68
CA SER A 197 -13.60 -22.75 3.17
C SER A 197 -13.73 -22.88 4.68
N SER A 198 -13.88 -24.11 5.18
CA SER A 198 -13.80 -24.37 6.63
C SER A 198 -12.44 -24.01 7.22
N VAL A 199 -11.39 -23.98 6.40
CA VAL A 199 -10.04 -23.55 6.79
C VAL A 199 -10.05 -22.10 7.30
N ASP A 200 -10.88 -21.23 6.72
CA ASP A 200 -10.96 -19.81 7.10
C ASP A 200 -11.53 -19.61 8.53
N LEU A 201 -12.22 -20.63 9.06
CA LEU A 201 -12.81 -20.62 10.40
C LEU A 201 -11.86 -21.16 11.48
N SER A 202 -10.62 -21.51 11.13
CA SER A 202 -9.68 -22.22 12.04
C SER A 202 -8.39 -21.45 12.29
N TYR A 203 -7.90 -21.49 13.54
CA TYR A 203 -6.57 -20.99 13.91
C TYR A 203 -5.83 -21.98 14.84
N PRO A 204 -4.59 -22.38 14.52
CA PRO A 204 -3.89 -22.16 13.25
C PRO A 204 -4.61 -22.88 12.09
N ARG A 205 -4.53 -22.31 10.88
CA ARG A 205 -5.13 -22.92 9.68
C ARG A 205 -4.52 -24.30 9.41
N GLN A 206 -5.38 -25.27 9.15
CA GLN A 206 -4.98 -26.63 8.75
C GLN A 206 -5.14 -26.78 7.23
N GLY A 207 -4.27 -26.14 6.45
CA GLY A 207 -4.29 -26.16 4.99
C GLY A 207 -4.53 -24.79 4.37
N VAL A 208 -4.90 -24.78 3.08
CA VAL A 208 -5.21 -23.56 2.31
C VAL A 208 -6.54 -23.75 1.55
N PRO A 209 -7.41 -22.73 1.49
CA PRO A 209 -8.63 -22.77 0.67
C PRO A 209 -8.32 -23.06 -0.80
N THR A 210 -9.17 -23.82 -1.45
CA THR A 210 -9.05 -24.18 -2.88
C THR A 210 -9.71 -23.15 -3.80
N SER A 211 -9.51 -23.28 -5.12
CA SER A 211 -10.16 -22.43 -6.12
C SER A 211 -11.68 -22.63 -6.24
N THR A 212 -12.23 -23.63 -5.56
CA THR A 212 -13.68 -23.87 -5.45
C THR A 212 -14.28 -23.32 -4.16
N GLU A 213 -13.46 -22.72 -3.28
CA GLU A 213 -13.85 -22.19 -1.97
C GLU A 213 -13.49 -20.69 -1.85
N LEU A 214 -14.05 -19.88 -2.75
CA LEU A 214 -13.73 -18.46 -2.93
C LEU A 214 -14.82 -17.51 -2.38
N ASP A 215 -15.76 -18.00 -1.58
CA ASP A 215 -16.73 -17.21 -0.81
C ASP A 215 -17.32 -16.00 -1.58
N TYR A 216 -17.82 -16.23 -2.79
CA TYR A 216 -18.41 -15.17 -3.60
C TYR A 216 -19.80 -15.56 -4.11
N ALA A 217 -20.61 -14.56 -4.39
CA ALA A 217 -21.88 -14.68 -5.08
C ALA A 217 -22.04 -13.55 -6.12
N LEU A 218 -22.51 -13.90 -7.31
CA LEU A 218 -22.88 -12.99 -8.38
C LEU A 218 -24.39 -12.88 -8.45
N LEU A 219 -24.90 -11.72 -8.06
CA LEU A 219 -26.32 -11.44 -7.91
C LEU A 219 -26.78 -10.58 -9.08
N GLN A 220 -27.67 -11.12 -9.91
CA GLN A 220 -28.40 -10.30 -10.86
C GLN A 220 -29.48 -9.50 -10.12
N VAL A 221 -29.62 -8.23 -10.45
CA VAL A 221 -30.57 -7.32 -9.80
C VAL A 221 -31.57 -6.74 -10.79
N GLU A 222 -32.73 -6.31 -10.31
CA GLU A 222 -33.75 -5.66 -11.13
C GLU A 222 -33.24 -4.35 -11.73
N GLY A 223 -33.58 -4.14 -13.01
CA GLY A 223 -33.17 -2.98 -13.79
C GLY A 223 -31.77 -3.14 -14.37
N ALA A 224 -31.10 -2.01 -14.56
CA ALA A 224 -29.70 -1.96 -15.00
C ALA A 224 -29.02 -0.79 -14.28
N PRO A 225 -28.78 -0.88 -12.96
CA PRO A 225 -28.22 0.22 -12.17
C PRO A 225 -26.90 0.75 -12.72
N GLY A 226 -26.09 -0.09 -13.38
CA GLY A 226 -24.85 0.33 -14.04
C GLY A 226 -25.07 1.29 -15.24
N ASP A 227 -26.24 1.23 -15.88
CA ASP A 227 -26.59 2.13 -16.99
C ASP A 227 -27.23 3.45 -16.51
N GLU A 228 -27.53 3.58 -15.21
CA GLU A 228 -28.14 4.78 -14.66
C GLU A 228 -27.21 5.99 -14.79
N VAL A 229 -27.76 7.11 -15.25
CA VAL A 229 -27.01 8.36 -15.39
C VAL A 229 -27.07 9.16 -14.09
N LEU A 230 -25.91 9.36 -13.48
CA LEU A 230 -25.68 10.19 -12.29
C LEU A 230 -24.82 11.38 -12.69
N ASN A 231 -25.27 12.61 -12.42
CA ASN A 231 -24.53 13.84 -12.73
C ASN A 231 -24.00 13.93 -14.18
N GLY A 232 -24.78 13.41 -15.14
CA GLY A 232 -24.42 13.41 -16.56
C GLY A 232 -23.50 12.28 -17.02
N ARG A 233 -23.20 11.29 -16.16
CA ARG A 233 -22.39 10.11 -16.50
C ARG A 233 -23.07 8.82 -16.06
N ALA A 234 -22.92 7.74 -16.83
CA ALA A 234 -23.37 6.41 -16.39
C ALA A 234 -22.61 5.96 -15.12
N ARG A 235 -23.32 5.33 -14.16
CA ARG A 235 -22.76 4.72 -12.94
C ARG A 235 -21.61 3.77 -13.28
N GLY A 236 -21.81 2.95 -14.32
CA GLY A 236 -20.86 1.93 -14.76
C GLY A 236 -20.71 0.79 -13.75
N TRP A 237 -19.64 0.03 -13.91
CA TRP A 237 -19.31 -1.15 -13.10
C TRP A 237 -17.79 -1.36 -13.10
N PHE A 238 -17.32 -2.28 -12.27
CA PHE A 238 -15.92 -2.71 -12.28
C PHE A 238 -15.73 -3.93 -13.16
N GLU A 239 -14.63 -3.98 -13.91
CA GLU A 239 -14.21 -5.23 -14.54
C GLU A 239 -13.35 -6.02 -13.56
N LEU A 240 -13.62 -7.32 -13.40
CA LEU A 240 -12.68 -8.18 -12.67
C LEU A 240 -11.39 -8.32 -13.49
N PRO A 241 -10.20 -8.09 -12.91
CA PRO A 241 -8.95 -8.11 -13.66
C PRO A 241 -8.66 -9.51 -14.22
N SER A 242 -8.23 -9.59 -15.48
CA SER A 242 -7.79 -10.85 -16.10
C SER A 242 -6.37 -11.24 -15.72
N GLN A 243 -5.57 -10.27 -15.25
CA GLN A 243 -4.20 -10.49 -14.83
C GLN A 243 -4.12 -10.49 -13.30
N PRO A 244 -3.30 -11.36 -12.69
CA PRO A 244 -3.07 -11.35 -11.26
C PRO A 244 -2.45 -10.02 -10.80
N HIS A 245 -2.90 -9.52 -9.66
CA HIS A 245 -2.27 -8.40 -8.98
C HIS A 245 -1.10 -8.88 -8.10
N SER A 246 -0.02 -8.09 -8.02
CA SER A 246 1.09 -8.34 -7.11
C SER A 246 0.77 -7.74 -5.74
N PHE A 247 0.30 -8.57 -4.80
CA PHE A 247 -0.02 -8.15 -3.43
C PHE A 247 1.25 -7.99 -2.59
N GLU A 248 2.10 -7.03 -2.95
CA GLU A 248 3.34 -6.76 -2.23
C GLU A 248 3.04 -6.27 -0.81
N ALA A 249 3.76 -6.80 0.18
CA ALA A 249 3.69 -6.28 1.54
C ALA A 249 3.98 -4.77 1.55
N ASP A 250 3.28 -4.03 2.39
CA ASP A 250 3.38 -2.56 2.50
C ASP A 250 2.92 -1.77 1.26
N SER A 251 2.27 -2.42 0.28
CA SER A 251 1.49 -1.72 -0.75
C SER A 251 0.11 -1.31 -0.23
N LEU A 252 -0.43 -0.21 -0.75
CA LEU A 252 -1.67 0.38 -0.24
C LEU A 252 -2.86 -0.48 -0.64
N VAL A 253 -3.76 -0.74 0.31
CA VAL A 253 -5.09 -1.25 0.05
C VAL A 253 -6.12 -0.21 0.48
N VAL A 254 -7.09 0.05 -0.39
CA VAL A 254 -8.24 0.93 -0.11
C VAL A 254 -9.51 0.08 -0.12
N ILE A 255 -10.33 0.20 0.92
CA ILE A 255 -11.60 -0.52 1.04
C ILE A 255 -12.73 0.50 1.15
N VAL A 256 -13.73 0.37 0.28
CA VAL A 256 -14.96 1.18 0.29
C VAL A 256 -16.12 0.28 0.72
N GLN A 257 -16.76 0.61 1.84
CA GLN A 257 -17.52 -0.35 2.63
C GLN A 257 -18.70 0.26 3.40
N HIS A 258 -19.62 -0.59 3.87
CA HIS A 258 -20.71 -0.24 4.79
C HIS A 258 -20.53 -0.88 6.18
N PRO A 259 -19.56 -0.43 7.00
CA PRO A 259 -19.27 -1.00 8.31
C PRO A 259 -20.43 -0.77 9.26
N GLN A 260 -20.81 -1.80 10.02
CA GLN A 260 -22.02 -1.89 10.85
C GLN A 260 -23.31 -1.55 10.09
N GLY A 261 -23.32 -1.78 8.78
CA GLY A 261 -24.40 -1.37 7.90
C GLY A 261 -24.58 0.14 7.80
N GLN A 262 -23.64 0.96 8.27
CA GLN A 262 -23.77 2.42 8.25
C GLN A 262 -23.61 3.00 6.84
N PRO A 263 -23.87 4.31 6.64
CA PRO A 263 -23.49 5.00 5.41
C PRO A 263 -22.04 4.72 5.01
N MET A 264 -21.81 4.69 3.70
CA MET A 264 -20.54 4.32 3.08
C MET A 264 -19.34 5.01 3.74
N LYS A 265 -18.28 4.25 3.98
CA LYS A 265 -17.00 4.72 4.50
C LYS A 265 -15.85 4.17 3.65
N VAL A 266 -14.73 4.89 3.68
CA VAL A 266 -13.46 4.44 3.10
C VAL A 266 -12.45 4.20 4.22
N ALA A 267 -11.70 3.12 4.12
CA ALA A 267 -10.55 2.84 4.97
C ALA A 267 -9.34 2.46 4.10
N PHE A 268 -8.14 2.77 4.57
CA PHE A 268 -6.92 2.44 3.85
C PHE A 268 -5.82 2.06 4.84
N ASP A 269 -5.01 1.07 4.45
CA ASP A 269 -3.82 0.60 5.17
C ASP A 269 -2.96 -0.21 4.17
N THR A 270 -2.12 -1.13 4.63
CA THR A 270 -1.28 -1.93 3.75
C THR A 270 -1.66 -3.40 3.63
N PHE A 271 -1.36 -3.97 2.46
CA PHE A 271 -1.31 -5.41 2.25
C PHE A 271 -0.18 -6.03 3.09
N LEU A 272 -0.43 -7.23 3.60
CA LEU A 272 0.56 -8.09 4.26
C LEU A 272 1.11 -9.15 3.30
N GLY A 273 0.33 -9.54 2.30
CA GLY A 273 0.74 -10.49 1.27
C GLY A 273 -0.41 -11.35 0.75
N GLY A 274 -0.07 -12.31 -0.11
CA GLY A 274 -0.98 -13.34 -0.62
C GLY A 274 -0.44 -14.75 -0.41
N ASN A 275 -1.32 -15.74 -0.30
CA ASN A 275 -0.92 -17.13 -0.23
C ASN A 275 -0.47 -17.67 -1.61
N ALA A 276 0.33 -18.75 -1.60
CA ALA A 276 0.97 -19.26 -2.81
C ALA A 276 -0.02 -19.72 -3.90
N ASN A 277 -1.20 -20.24 -3.52
CA ASN A 277 -2.24 -20.66 -4.47
C ASN A 277 -3.20 -19.53 -4.87
N ARG A 278 -2.95 -18.29 -4.44
CA ARG A 278 -3.67 -17.06 -4.84
C ARG A 278 -5.17 -17.12 -4.51
N THR A 279 -5.55 -17.79 -3.43
CA THR A 279 -6.94 -17.86 -2.97
C THR A 279 -7.23 -16.87 -1.85
N ARG A 280 -6.21 -16.43 -1.11
CA ARG A 280 -6.33 -15.46 -0.02
C ARG A 280 -5.22 -14.44 -0.02
N ILE A 281 -5.57 -13.24 0.40
CA ILE A 281 -4.67 -12.11 0.67
C ILE A 281 -4.99 -11.52 2.03
N THR A 282 -3.99 -11.03 2.73
CA THR A 282 -4.17 -10.40 4.04
C THR A 282 -3.72 -8.94 4.03
N TYR A 283 -4.34 -8.13 4.88
CA TYR A 283 -4.06 -6.70 5.02
C TYR A 283 -4.44 -6.20 6.42
N ARG A 284 -4.03 -4.98 6.76
CA ARG A 284 -4.30 -4.36 8.07
C ARG A 284 -5.53 -3.45 8.10
N THR A 285 -6.13 -3.16 6.94
CA THR A 285 -7.25 -2.20 6.85
C THR A 285 -8.42 -2.61 7.72
N ASN A 286 -8.91 -1.66 8.53
CA ASN A 286 -10.04 -1.84 9.41
C ASN A 286 -11.32 -2.19 8.65
N THR A 287 -12.02 -3.20 9.16
CA THR A 287 -13.37 -3.59 8.73
C THR A 287 -14.20 -3.93 9.97
N GLU A 288 -15.52 -3.85 9.83
CA GLU A 288 -16.50 -4.23 10.86
C GLU A 288 -17.60 -5.11 10.25
N PRO A 289 -18.45 -5.78 11.04
CA PRO A 289 -19.63 -6.48 10.52
C PRO A 289 -20.39 -5.63 9.49
N GLY A 290 -20.81 -6.20 8.36
CA GLY A 290 -21.40 -5.47 7.23
C GLY A 290 -20.39 -5.05 6.14
N SER A 291 -19.09 -5.11 6.44
CA SER A 291 -18.04 -4.87 5.43
C SER A 291 -17.82 -6.05 4.49
N SER A 292 -18.25 -7.27 4.86
CA SER A 292 -18.16 -8.45 4.01
C SER A 292 -18.72 -8.17 2.61
N GLY A 293 -17.92 -8.46 1.59
CA GLY A 293 -18.25 -8.27 0.18
C GLY A 293 -17.80 -6.92 -0.38
N SER A 294 -17.09 -6.12 0.41
CA SER A 294 -16.52 -4.84 -0.05
C SER A 294 -15.42 -5.06 -1.09
N PRO A 295 -15.32 -4.19 -2.12
CA PRO A 295 -14.19 -4.20 -3.02
C PRO A 295 -12.93 -3.66 -2.33
N CYS A 296 -11.80 -4.30 -2.60
CA CYS A 296 -10.48 -3.83 -2.24
C CYS A 296 -9.76 -3.32 -3.48
N PHE A 297 -9.14 -2.15 -3.36
CA PHE A 297 -8.44 -1.46 -4.45
C PHE A 297 -6.97 -1.24 -4.14
N ASP A 298 -6.16 -1.12 -5.18
CA ASP A 298 -4.79 -0.58 -5.10
C ASP A 298 -4.80 0.96 -4.93
N GLU A 299 -3.61 1.57 -4.87
CA GLU A 299 -3.47 3.03 -4.72
C GLU A 299 -4.11 3.84 -5.85
N SER A 300 -4.25 3.23 -7.03
CA SER A 300 -4.82 3.83 -8.22
C SER A 300 -6.34 3.60 -8.32
N LEU A 301 -6.96 3.05 -7.27
CA LEU A 301 -8.37 2.67 -7.22
C LEU A 301 -8.75 1.62 -8.28
N ASN A 302 -7.82 0.75 -8.67
CA ASN A 302 -8.14 -0.40 -9.50
C ASN A 302 -8.59 -1.57 -8.62
N LEU A 303 -9.65 -2.28 -9.01
CA LEU A 303 -10.19 -3.41 -8.24
C LEU A 303 -9.20 -4.57 -8.25
N VAL A 304 -8.78 -5.05 -7.07
CA VAL A 304 -7.79 -6.13 -6.93
C VAL A 304 -8.31 -7.31 -6.11
N ALA A 305 -9.25 -7.11 -5.19
CA ALA A 305 -9.78 -8.19 -4.37
C ALA A 305 -11.19 -7.91 -3.82
N LEU A 306 -11.78 -8.95 -3.21
CA LEU A 306 -13.04 -8.93 -2.47
C LEU A 306 -12.74 -9.17 -0.98
N HIS A 307 -13.13 -8.27 -0.09
CA HIS A 307 -13.06 -8.52 1.36
C HIS A 307 -14.04 -9.62 1.76
N HIS A 308 -13.63 -10.58 2.59
CA HIS A 308 -14.52 -11.68 2.99
C HIS A 308 -14.46 -12.05 4.49
N SER A 309 -13.33 -11.89 5.17
CA SER A 309 -13.21 -12.30 6.56
C SER A 309 -12.17 -11.49 7.33
N GLY A 310 -12.19 -11.62 8.65
CA GLY A 310 -11.18 -11.10 9.56
C GLY A 310 -10.47 -12.23 10.30
N ASP A 311 -9.47 -11.85 11.09
CA ASP A 311 -8.76 -12.77 11.99
C ASP A 311 -9.74 -13.62 12.83
N PRO A 312 -9.72 -14.96 12.70
CA PRO A 312 -10.68 -15.84 13.39
C PRO A 312 -10.44 -15.94 14.91
N ARG A 313 -9.39 -15.31 15.45
CA ARG A 313 -9.10 -15.28 16.90
C ARG A 313 -10.02 -14.30 17.63
N MET A 314 -11.28 -14.69 17.84
CA MET A 314 -12.35 -13.88 18.44
C MET A 314 -12.05 -13.28 19.84
N HIS A 315 -11.03 -13.76 20.56
CA HIS A 315 -10.69 -13.29 21.92
C HIS A 315 -9.46 -12.39 21.98
N LEU A 316 -8.84 -12.08 20.84
CA LEU A 316 -7.69 -11.20 20.73
C LEU A 316 -8.02 -10.07 19.75
N PRO A 317 -7.33 -8.92 19.84
CA PRO A 317 -7.35 -7.95 18.75
C PRO A 317 -7.00 -8.64 17.43
N ALA A 318 -7.75 -8.36 16.38
CA ALA A 318 -7.47 -8.89 15.05
C ALA A 318 -6.12 -8.35 14.55
N ASP A 319 -5.22 -9.24 14.12
CA ASP A 319 -3.92 -8.83 13.58
C ASP A 319 -4.00 -8.50 12.07
N PHE A 320 -5.03 -9.00 11.39
CA PHE A 320 -5.24 -8.85 9.96
C PHE A 320 -6.72 -9.04 9.56
N ASN A 321 -7.06 -8.52 8.39
CA ASN A 321 -8.23 -8.88 7.61
C ASN A 321 -7.82 -9.65 6.36
N GLU A 322 -8.77 -10.36 5.75
CA GLU A 322 -8.54 -11.21 4.60
C GLU A 322 -9.49 -10.89 3.44
N GLY A 323 -8.96 -11.05 2.23
CA GLY A 323 -9.74 -10.95 1.00
C GLY A 323 -9.35 -12.02 -0.02
N ILE A 324 -10.07 -11.99 -1.13
CA ILE A 324 -10.00 -12.99 -2.19
C ILE A 324 -9.59 -12.26 -3.48
N PRO A 325 -8.48 -12.64 -4.13
CA PRO A 325 -8.04 -11.96 -5.34
C PRO A 325 -9.12 -11.97 -6.43
N ALA A 326 -9.43 -10.79 -6.97
CA ALA A 326 -10.50 -10.61 -7.95
C ALA A 326 -10.21 -11.37 -9.27
N SER A 327 -8.93 -11.49 -9.65
CA SER A 327 -8.50 -12.30 -10.79
C SER A 327 -8.80 -13.78 -10.58
N THR A 328 -8.64 -14.30 -9.36
CA THR A 328 -8.93 -15.71 -9.03
C THR A 328 -10.42 -15.99 -9.11
N ILE A 329 -11.27 -15.04 -8.67
CA ILE A 329 -12.72 -15.13 -8.87
C ILE A 329 -13.04 -15.20 -10.37
N ARG A 330 -12.49 -14.29 -11.19
CA ARG A 330 -12.67 -14.30 -12.65
C ARG A 330 -12.24 -15.62 -13.29
N GLU A 331 -11.07 -16.14 -12.90
CA GLU A 331 -10.54 -17.42 -13.37
C GLU A 331 -11.47 -18.60 -13.05
N SER A 332 -12.18 -18.55 -11.91
CA SER A 332 -13.12 -19.60 -11.51
C SER A 332 -14.44 -19.62 -12.31
N LEU A 333 -14.81 -18.50 -12.96
CA LEU A 333 -16.10 -18.40 -13.65
C LEU A 333 -16.13 -19.26 -14.93
N SER A 334 -17.26 -19.93 -15.15
CA SER A 334 -17.53 -20.66 -16.38
C SER A 334 -17.60 -19.72 -17.59
N GLN A 335 -17.40 -20.27 -18.79
CA GLN A 335 -17.46 -19.47 -20.02
C GLN A 335 -18.82 -18.82 -20.24
N ASP A 336 -19.91 -19.48 -19.84
CA ASP A 336 -21.27 -18.94 -19.99
C ASP A 336 -21.51 -17.76 -19.06
N VAL A 337 -21.03 -17.82 -17.81
CA VAL A 337 -21.10 -16.68 -16.88
C VAL A 337 -20.26 -15.52 -17.40
N ARG A 338 -19.06 -15.77 -17.92
CA ARG A 338 -18.21 -14.71 -18.53
C ARG A 338 -18.90 -14.03 -19.71
N LYS A 339 -19.58 -14.79 -20.58
CA LYS A 339 -20.39 -14.24 -21.67
C LYS A 339 -21.54 -13.37 -21.17
N LEU A 340 -22.25 -13.81 -20.12
CA LEU A 340 -23.32 -13.02 -19.49
C LEU A 340 -22.80 -11.68 -18.93
N LEU A 341 -21.56 -11.66 -18.44
CA LEU A 341 -20.87 -10.45 -17.96
C LEU A 341 -20.27 -9.61 -19.10
N GLY A 342 -20.43 -10.02 -20.37
CA GLY A 342 -19.90 -9.31 -21.54
C GLY A 342 -18.40 -9.52 -21.77
N TRP A 343 -17.79 -10.55 -21.17
CA TRP A 343 -16.37 -10.87 -21.36
C TRP A 343 -16.22 -11.89 -22.49
N THR A 344 -15.35 -11.58 -23.45
CA THR A 344 -15.02 -12.46 -24.59
C THR A 344 -13.98 -13.49 -24.22
#